data_AF-A0A8U0QFZ4-F1
#
_entry.id   AF-A0A8U0QFZ4-F1
#
_cell.length_a   1.000
_cell.length_b   1.000
_cell.length_c   1.000
_cell.angle_alpha   90.00
_cell.angle_beta   90.00
_cell.angle_gamma   90.00
#
_symmetry.space_group_name_H-M   'P 1'
#
loop_
_entity.id
_entity.type
_entity.pdbx_description
1 polymer ?
#
loop_
_entity_poly.entity_id
_entity_poly.type
_entity_poly.pdbx_seq_one_letter_code
_entity_poly.pdbx_strand_id
1 'polypeptide(L)'
;MKTHLSLIQDVHSTNYSEVSFKGRQTSITTTMSILLLALLVPVMVQSSLHPVDCDEVYRSGSGQNGVYTIYPAGPTSPVQVFCDMGLESAHLGKWTLIQSRQDGSVNFHRKWDQYKSGFGSAAGEYWLGLETMHLLTMKGTYELRVAMEDFEGNKVYAQYSSFSVGPEAEGYLLTLGSFKDGGA
;
A
#
# COMPACT_ATOMS: atom_id res chain seq x y z
N MET A 1 16.01 -0.38 -3.56
CA MET A 1 14.81 -1.24 -3.47
C MET A 1 13.66 -0.42 -4.02
N LYS A 2 12.88 -0.95 -4.98
CA LYS A 2 11.74 -0.21 -5.57
C LYS A 2 10.49 -0.49 -4.74
N THR A 3 9.73 0.55 -4.42
CA THR A 3 8.48 0.50 -3.67
C THR A 3 7.30 0.70 -4.63
N HIS A 4 6.08 0.39 -4.19
CA HIS A 4 4.93 0.19 -5.09
C HIS A 4 3.73 1.07 -4.67
N LEU A 5 3.25 1.96 -5.56
CA LEU A 5 2.02 2.74 -5.38
C LEU A 5 0.96 2.36 -6.41
N SER A 6 -0.29 2.20 -5.95
CA SER A 6 -1.39 1.83 -6.83
C SER A 6 -2.52 2.85 -6.78
N LEU A 7 -3.12 3.14 -7.94
CA LEU A 7 -4.43 3.75 -8.07
C LEU A 7 -5.39 2.68 -8.57
N ILE A 8 -6.56 2.59 -7.96
CA ILE A 8 -7.63 1.69 -8.40
C ILE A 8 -8.83 2.52 -8.82
N GLN A 9 -9.41 2.16 -9.96
CA GLN A 9 -10.68 2.69 -10.44
C GLN A 9 -11.59 1.53 -10.84
N ASP A 10 -12.44 1.11 -9.90
CA ASP A 10 -13.51 0.16 -10.12
C ASP A 10 -14.83 0.92 -10.27
N VAL A 11 -15.79 0.38 -11.05
CA VAL A 11 -17.12 0.99 -11.24
C VAL A 11 -18.26 0.18 -10.61
N HIS A 12 -17.96 -0.96 -9.98
CA HIS A 12 -18.88 -1.56 -9.01
C HIS A 12 -18.18 -2.38 -7.92
N SER A 13 -18.66 -2.16 -6.70
CA SER A 13 -18.20 -2.75 -5.43
C SER A 13 -18.41 -4.26 -5.38
N THR A 14 -17.43 -5.02 -4.89
CA THR A 14 -17.69 -6.37 -4.35
C THR A 14 -17.10 -6.55 -2.95
N ASN A 15 -17.96 -7.09 -2.09
CA ASN A 15 -17.83 -7.34 -0.66
C ASN A 15 -16.53 -8.07 -0.27
N TYR A 16 -15.81 -7.52 0.71
CA TYR A 16 -14.93 -8.32 1.55
C TYR A 16 -15.77 -9.08 2.58
N SER A 17 -16.16 -10.32 2.26
CA SER A 17 -16.81 -11.22 3.20
C SER A 17 -15.84 -11.70 4.29
N GLU A 18 -16.39 -11.79 5.51
CA GLU A 18 -15.77 -12.13 6.80
C GLU A 18 -14.78 -13.31 6.75
N VAL A 19 -13.61 -13.16 7.39
CA VAL A 19 -12.68 -14.28 7.63
C VAL A 19 -12.74 -14.69 9.10
N SER A 20 -13.27 -15.91 9.28
CA SER A 20 -13.29 -16.69 10.51
C SER A 20 -11.87 -16.94 11.06
N PHE A 21 -11.66 -16.60 12.33
CA PHE A 21 -10.45 -16.90 13.09
C PHE A 21 -10.37 -18.41 13.40
N LYS A 22 -9.35 -19.12 12.89
CA LYS A 22 -8.94 -20.43 13.41
C LYS A 22 -7.56 -20.30 14.04
N GLY A 23 -7.52 -20.10 15.35
CA GLY A 23 -6.30 -20.22 16.14
C GLY A 23 -5.90 -21.69 16.25
N ARG A 24 -4.69 -22.05 15.77
CA ARG A 24 -4.11 -23.37 16.00
C ARG A 24 -3.15 -23.28 17.17
N GLN A 25 -3.51 -23.89 18.29
CA GLN A 25 -2.68 -24.00 19.48
C GLN A 25 -1.85 -25.28 19.38
N THR A 26 -0.53 -25.16 19.29
CA THR A 26 0.40 -26.30 19.29
C THR A 26 1.12 -26.37 20.64
N SER A 27 0.89 -27.47 21.35
CA SER A 27 1.52 -27.83 22.61
C SER A 27 3.00 -28.18 22.38
N ILE A 28 3.90 -27.59 23.18
CA ILE A 28 5.35 -27.84 23.10
C ILE A 28 5.71 -28.77 24.27
N THR A 29 6.01 -30.03 23.99
CA THR A 29 6.66 -30.96 24.93
C THR A 29 8.17 -30.89 24.75
N THR A 30 8.89 -30.46 25.78
CA THR A 30 10.35 -30.27 25.80
C THR A 30 11.05 -31.52 26.33
N THR A 31 12.05 -32.04 25.63
CA THR A 31 13.07 -32.92 26.22
C THR A 31 14.46 -32.34 25.98
N MET A 32 15.22 -32.20 27.06
CA MET A 32 16.55 -31.61 27.10
C MET A 32 17.60 -32.48 26.40
N SER A 33 18.58 -31.79 25.79
CA SER A 33 19.96 -32.23 25.44
C SER A 33 20.28 -32.28 23.95
N ILE A 34 20.52 -31.10 23.34
CA ILE A 34 21.60 -30.92 22.34
C ILE A 34 22.21 -29.53 22.58
N LEU A 35 23.32 -29.51 23.31
CA LEU A 35 24.20 -28.36 23.44
C LEU A 35 25.12 -28.32 22.20
N LEU A 36 25.34 -27.12 21.64
CA LEU A 36 26.48 -26.73 20.76
C LEU A 36 26.33 -26.64 19.21
N LEU A 37 25.22 -26.15 18.64
CA LEU A 37 25.21 -25.64 17.24
C LEU A 37 24.12 -24.59 16.88
N ALA A 38 23.66 -23.77 17.84
CA ALA A 38 22.63 -22.76 17.59
C ALA A 38 23.11 -21.30 17.78
N LEU A 39 24.26 -20.93 17.19
CA LEU A 39 24.75 -19.55 17.20
C LEU A 39 24.46 -18.75 15.92
N LEU A 40 23.64 -19.26 15.00
CA LEU A 40 23.21 -18.59 13.76
C LEU A 40 21.83 -19.19 13.43
N VAL A 41 20.64 -18.60 13.56
CA VAL A 41 20.12 -17.24 13.61
C VAL A 41 18.69 -17.35 14.24
N PRO A 42 18.03 -16.27 14.70
CA PRO A 42 17.11 -15.66 13.75
C PRO A 42 17.39 -14.18 13.62
N VAL A 43 17.39 -13.77 12.36
CA VAL A 43 17.51 -12.40 11.89
C VAL A 43 16.66 -11.52 12.78
N MET A 44 17.23 -10.41 13.23
CA MET A 44 16.53 -9.36 13.95
C MET A 44 15.19 -9.12 13.24
N VAL A 45 14.08 -9.40 13.93
CA VAL A 45 12.75 -8.98 13.46
C VAL A 45 12.79 -7.46 13.53
N GLN A 46 13.25 -6.82 12.47
CA GLN A 46 13.36 -5.38 12.37
C GLN A 46 11.94 -4.87 12.11
N SER A 47 11.12 -4.93 13.16
CA SER A 47 9.80 -4.33 13.19
C SER A 47 10.04 -2.83 13.09
N SER A 48 9.75 -2.23 11.94
CA SER A 48 9.74 -0.77 11.86
C SER A 48 8.59 -0.31 12.75
N LEU A 49 8.91 0.35 13.86
CA LEU A 49 7.88 0.88 14.77
C LEU A 49 6.98 1.91 14.07
N HIS A 50 7.48 2.48 12.96
CA HIS A 50 6.82 3.51 12.16
C HIS A 50 7.04 3.23 10.68
N PRO A 51 6.31 2.26 10.08
CA PRO A 51 6.49 1.92 8.69
C PRO A 51 6.13 3.12 7.80
N VAL A 52 6.96 3.40 6.79
CA VAL A 52 6.74 4.54 5.88
C VAL A 52 5.74 4.20 4.78
N ASP A 53 5.64 2.94 4.38
CA ASP A 53 4.76 2.45 3.33
C ASP A 53 4.33 0.99 3.58
N CYS A 54 3.48 0.44 2.70
CA CYS A 54 2.99 -0.94 2.81
C CYS A 54 4.07 -2.00 2.63
N ASP A 55 5.19 -1.67 2.01
CA ASP A 55 6.33 -2.59 1.83
C ASP A 55 7.09 -2.75 3.16
N GLU A 56 7.25 -1.68 3.94
CA GLU A 56 7.75 -1.76 5.32
C GLU A 56 6.77 -2.43 6.29
N VAL A 57 5.45 -2.19 6.12
CA VAL A 57 4.41 -2.92 6.87
C VAL A 57 4.57 -4.42 6.65
N TYR A 58 4.77 -4.84 5.40
CA TYR A 58 4.97 -6.24 5.05
C TYR A 58 6.24 -6.83 5.66
N ARG A 59 7.37 -6.12 5.56
CA ARG A 59 8.64 -6.56 6.16
C ARG A 59 8.60 -6.68 7.68
N SER A 60 7.71 -5.91 8.32
CA SER A 60 7.47 -5.99 9.76
C SER A 60 6.64 -7.22 10.16
N GLY A 61 6.27 -8.08 9.21
CA GLY A 61 5.59 -9.37 9.45
C GLY A 61 4.10 -9.39 9.13
N SER A 62 3.55 -8.31 8.57
CA SER A 62 2.12 -8.23 8.21
C SER A 62 1.87 -8.70 6.78
N GLY A 63 1.16 -9.81 6.59
CA GLY A 63 0.92 -10.39 5.26
C GLY A 63 -0.48 -10.16 4.68
N GLN A 64 -1.40 -9.53 5.41
CA GLN A 64 -2.82 -9.48 5.04
C GLN A 64 -3.18 -8.15 4.36
N ASN A 65 -4.10 -8.20 3.41
CA ASN A 65 -4.70 -7.00 2.84
C ASN A 65 -5.52 -6.27 3.91
N GLY A 66 -5.52 -4.94 3.88
CA GLY A 66 -6.32 -4.15 4.82
C GLY A 66 -5.80 -2.75 5.02
N VAL A 67 -6.46 -2.03 5.94
CA VAL A 67 -6.04 -0.68 6.32
C VAL A 67 -4.95 -0.74 7.38
N TYR A 68 -3.84 -0.07 7.11
CA TYR A 68 -2.70 0.06 8.02
C TYR A 68 -2.37 1.53 8.27
N THR A 69 -1.66 1.79 9.37
CA THR A 69 -1.11 3.12 9.68
C THR A 69 0.35 3.18 9.28
N ILE A 70 0.69 4.19 8.48
CA ILE A 70 2.06 4.52 8.05
C ILE A 70 2.47 5.90 8.53
N TYR A 71 3.77 6.21 8.50
CA TYR A 71 4.35 7.44 9.05
C TYR A 71 5.29 8.17 8.06
N PRO A 72 4.78 8.64 6.89
CA PRO A 72 5.62 9.26 5.87
C PRO A 72 6.26 10.57 6.33
N ALA A 73 5.60 11.34 7.19
CA ALA A 73 6.13 12.57 7.80
C ALA A 73 6.89 12.32 9.12
N GLY A 74 6.96 11.07 9.59
CA GLY A 74 7.59 10.70 10.86
C GLY A 74 6.59 10.30 11.97
N PRO A 75 7.09 9.93 13.16
CA PRO A 75 6.32 9.22 14.20
C PRO A 75 5.05 9.91 14.71
N THR A 76 4.97 11.24 14.63
CA THR A 76 3.85 12.03 15.14
C THR A 76 2.78 12.34 14.11
N SER A 77 2.96 11.89 12.87
CA SER A 77 2.11 12.24 11.74
C SER A 77 1.61 10.97 11.02
N PRO A 78 0.74 10.19 11.67
CA PRO A 78 0.21 8.95 11.12
C PRO A 78 -0.76 9.22 9.96
N VAL A 79 -0.75 8.34 8.95
CA VAL A 79 -1.71 8.32 7.85
C VAL A 79 -2.23 6.90 7.67
N GLN A 80 -3.54 6.74 7.41
CA GLN A 80 -4.14 5.45 7.08
C GLN A 80 -4.10 5.20 5.58
N VAL A 81 -3.69 3.99 5.19
CA VAL A 81 -3.63 3.52 3.80
C VAL A 81 -4.16 2.11 3.68
N PHE A 82 -4.73 1.77 2.55
CA PHE A 82 -4.96 0.37 2.22
C PHE A 82 -3.68 -0.23 1.65
N CYS A 83 -3.27 -1.36 2.24
CA CYS A 83 -2.19 -2.17 1.72
C CYS A 83 -2.75 -3.39 1.01
N ASP A 84 -2.45 -3.50 -0.29
CA ASP A 84 -2.65 -4.74 -1.03
C ASP A 84 -1.36 -5.57 -0.99
N MET A 85 -1.41 -6.66 -0.24
CA MET A 85 -0.31 -7.57 0.05
C MET A 85 -0.28 -8.78 -0.89
N GLY A 86 -1.29 -8.98 -1.74
CA GLY A 86 -1.29 -9.92 -2.87
C GLY A 86 -1.04 -11.39 -2.50
N LEU A 87 -1.83 -11.94 -1.57
CA LEU A 87 -1.60 -13.27 -0.98
C LEU A 87 -1.57 -14.45 -1.97
N GLU A 88 -2.12 -14.34 -3.17
CA GLU A 88 -2.16 -15.47 -4.12
C GLU A 88 -2.00 -14.99 -5.57
N SER A 89 -0.80 -15.22 -6.12
CA SER A 89 -0.46 -15.20 -7.55
C SER A 89 -0.34 -13.86 -8.32
N ALA A 90 0.82 -13.77 -9.00
CA ALA A 90 1.14 -13.00 -10.21
C ALA A 90 1.39 -11.46 -10.20
N HIS A 91 1.25 -10.71 -9.09
CA HIS A 91 1.67 -9.29 -9.04
C HIS A 91 2.51 -8.97 -7.79
N LEU A 92 3.83 -9.03 -7.93
CA LEU A 92 4.87 -9.09 -6.88
C LEU A 92 5.00 -7.86 -5.94
N GLY A 93 4.06 -6.92 -5.93
CA GLY A 93 4.17 -5.68 -5.15
C GLY A 93 3.53 -5.76 -3.76
N LYS A 94 4.03 -4.94 -2.83
CA LYS A 94 3.36 -4.57 -1.58
C LYS A 94 2.83 -3.16 -1.77
N TRP A 95 1.62 -3.08 -2.30
CA TRP A 95 1.09 -1.84 -2.86
C TRP A 95 0.52 -0.96 -1.76
N THR A 96 0.95 0.30 -1.74
CA THR A 96 0.26 1.35 -1.01
C THR A 96 -0.75 1.98 -1.95
N LEU A 97 -2.04 1.84 -1.65
CA LEU A 97 -3.07 2.52 -2.44
C LEU A 97 -3.01 4.02 -2.15
N ILE A 98 -3.01 4.82 -3.21
CA ILE A 98 -2.96 6.28 -3.10
C ILE A 98 -4.26 6.96 -3.59
N GLN A 99 -5.07 6.22 -4.34
CA GLN A 99 -6.38 6.64 -4.82
C GLN A 99 -7.24 5.39 -5.07
N SER A 100 -8.51 5.41 -4.65
CA SER A 100 -9.48 4.36 -4.93
C SER A 100 -10.84 4.95 -5.33
N ARG A 101 -11.41 4.47 -6.46
CA ARG A 101 -12.80 4.63 -6.88
C ARG A 101 -13.44 3.25 -7.00
N GLN A 102 -14.70 3.10 -6.62
CA GLN A 102 -15.43 1.82 -6.69
C GLN A 102 -16.95 1.98 -6.82
N ASP A 103 -17.54 3.00 -6.19
CA ASP A 103 -19.00 3.10 -6.01
C ASP A 103 -19.54 4.53 -6.06
N GLY A 104 -18.67 5.53 -6.18
CA GLY A 104 -19.05 6.94 -6.18
C GLY A 104 -19.49 7.48 -4.81
N SER A 105 -19.25 6.77 -3.72
CA SER A 105 -19.61 7.18 -2.36
C SER A 105 -18.89 8.46 -1.90
N VAL A 106 -17.74 8.77 -2.49
CA VAL A 106 -16.96 9.96 -2.15
C VAL A 106 -16.98 10.96 -3.31
N ASN A 107 -17.29 12.21 -2.98
CA ASN A 107 -17.20 13.31 -3.93
C ASN A 107 -15.71 13.66 -4.17
N PHE A 108 -15.26 13.67 -5.43
CA PHE A 108 -13.91 14.07 -5.84
C PHE A 108 -13.83 15.50 -6.39
N HIS A 109 -14.96 16.20 -6.57
CA HIS A 109 -14.96 17.62 -6.87
C HIS A 109 -14.63 18.43 -5.60
N ARG A 110 -13.34 18.59 -5.32
CA ARG A 110 -12.81 19.15 -4.07
C ARG A 110 -11.91 20.36 -4.32
N LYS A 111 -11.73 21.17 -3.28
CA LYS A 111 -10.81 22.32 -3.29
C LYS A 111 -9.35 21.87 -3.18
N TRP A 112 -8.43 22.76 -3.53
CA TRP A 112 -6.98 22.53 -3.48
C TRP A 112 -6.51 21.95 -2.13
N ASP A 113 -6.89 22.59 -1.02
CA ASP A 113 -6.45 22.17 0.32
C ASP A 113 -6.83 20.72 0.65
N GLN A 114 -7.96 20.25 0.12
CA GLN A 114 -8.41 18.87 0.32
C GLN A 114 -7.62 17.88 -0.53
N TYR A 115 -7.27 18.25 -1.77
CA TYR A 115 -6.36 17.44 -2.59
C TYR A 115 -4.95 17.40 -2.01
N LYS A 116 -4.51 18.49 -1.38
CA LYS A 116 -3.26 18.53 -0.62
C LYS A 116 -3.28 17.58 0.58
N SER A 117 -4.30 17.68 1.43
CA SER A 117 -4.40 16.92 2.68
C SER A 117 -4.85 15.47 2.53
N GLY A 118 -5.58 15.15 1.46
CA GLY A 118 -6.30 13.89 1.34
C GLY A 118 -7.76 13.99 1.79
N PHE A 119 -8.60 13.06 1.32
CA PHE A 119 -10.01 12.92 1.70
C PHE A 119 -10.53 11.51 1.40
N GLY A 120 -11.66 11.14 2.00
CA GLY A 120 -12.27 9.82 1.87
C GLY A 120 -11.83 8.86 2.97
N SER A 121 -11.97 7.55 2.74
CA SER A 121 -11.59 6.50 3.68
C SER A 121 -10.70 5.46 3.02
N ALA A 122 -9.58 5.11 3.66
CA ALA A 122 -8.69 4.05 3.19
C ALA A 122 -9.40 2.68 3.07
N ALA A 123 -10.55 2.48 3.74
CA ALA A 123 -11.34 1.26 3.62
C ALA A 123 -12.32 1.25 2.41
N GLY A 124 -12.34 2.31 1.59
CA GLY A 124 -13.25 2.45 0.45
C GLY A 124 -12.70 3.44 -0.58
N GLU A 125 -13.51 4.41 -1.00
CA GLU A 125 -13.05 5.47 -1.90
C GLU A 125 -12.24 6.54 -1.17
N TYR A 126 -11.06 6.89 -1.70
CA TYR A 126 -10.25 7.96 -1.13
C TYR A 126 -9.19 8.52 -2.07
N TRP A 127 -8.64 9.65 -1.64
CA TRP A 127 -7.44 10.28 -2.16
C TRP A 127 -6.46 10.47 -1.00
N LEU A 128 -5.25 9.92 -1.11
CA LEU A 128 -4.27 9.92 -0.02
C LEU A 128 -3.80 11.33 0.38
N GLY A 129 -3.77 12.27 -0.58
CA GLY A 129 -3.24 13.61 -0.38
C GLY A 129 -1.89 13.82 -1.07
N LEU A 130 -1.75 14.94 -1.77
CA LEU A 130 -0.55 15.28 -2.53
C LEU A 130 0.67 15.44 -1.61
N GLU A 131 0.50 16.01 -0.41
CA GLU A 131 1.60 16.18 0.54
C GLU A 131 2.16 14.83 0.98
N THR A 132 1.29 13.87 1.28
CA THR A 132 1.70 12.51 1.65
C THR A 132 2.38 11.80 0.48
N MET A 133 1.86 11.92 -0.75
CA MET A 133 2.50 11.34 -1.95
C MET A 133 3.88 11.94 -2.22
N HIS A 134 4.02 13.26 -2.03
CA HIS A 134 5.32 13.94 -2.11
C HIS A 134 6.31 13.37 -1.09
N LEU A 135 5.92 13.31 0.19
CA LEU A 135 6.77 12.77 1.26
C LEU A 135 7.18 11.31 1.04
N LEU A 136 6.27 10.47 0.54
CA LEU A 136 6.59 9.10 0.14
C LEU A 136 7.68 9.12 -0.93
N THR A 137 7.43 9.79 -2.04
CA THR A 137 8.31 9.80 -3.23
C THR A 137 9.63 10.57 -3.04
N MET A 138 9.75 11.39 -1.99
CA MET A 138 11.02 11.96 -1.55
C MET A 138 11.92 10.93 -0.85
N LYS A 139 11.34 9.98 -0.12
CA LYS A 139 12.07 9.02 0.72
C LYS A 139 12.54 7.77 -0.03
N GLY A 140 11.97 7.50 -1.19
CA GLY A 140 12.24 6.29 -1.94
C GLY A 140 11.82 6.39 -3.41
N THR A 141 12.21 5.38 -4.18
CA THR A 141 11.81 5.28 -5.60
C THR A 141 10.60 4.37 -5.72
N TYR A 142 9.48 4.95 -6.16
CA TYR A 142 8.22 4.23 -6.31
C TYR A 142 7.94 3.96 -7.78
N GLU A 143 7.34 2.81 -8.07
CA GLU A 143 6.60 2.59 -9.32
C GLU A 143 5.10 2.86 -9.13
N LEU A 144 4.42 3.20 -10.22
CA LEU A 144 2.98 3.45 -10.23
C LEU A 144 2.26 2.39 -11.02
N ARG A 145 1.15 1.87 -10.49
CA ARG A 145 0.17 1.11 -11.25
C ARG A 145 -1.18 1.81 -11.18
N VAL A 146 -1.84 1.98 -12.31
CA VAL A 146 -3.23 2.42 -12.41
C VAL A 146 -4.03 1.23 -12.91
N ALA A 147 -4.82 0.63 -12.03
CA ALA A 147 -5.72 -0.47 -12.36
C ALA A 147 -7.13 0.07 -12.59
N MET A 148 -7.78 -0.38 -13.66
CA MET A 148 -9.11 0.05 -14.06
C MET A 148 -9.98 -1.16 -14.38
N GLU A 149 -11.26 -1.09 -14.02
CA GLU A 149 -12.27 -2.07 -14.37
C GLU A 149 -13.46 -1.40 -15.06
N ASP A 150 -13.88 -1.93 -16.20
CA ASP A 150 -15.06 -1.44 -16.90
C ASP A 150 -16.38 -2.05 -16.37
N PHE A 151 -17.51 -1.59 -16.92
CA PHE A 151 -18.83 -2.06 -16.51
C PHE A 151 -19.12 -3.53 -16.85
N GLU A 152 -18.32 -4.14 -17.72
CA GLU A 152 -18.43 -5.53 -18.13
C GLU A 152 -17.49 -6.44 -17.29
N GLY A 153 -16.73 -5.86 -16.36
CA GLY A 153 -15.77 -6.55 -15.50
C GLY A 153 -14.40 -6.77 -16.15
N ASN A 154 -14.12 -6.13 -17.30
CA ASN A 154 -12.81 -6.21 -17.92
C ASN A 154 -11.81 -5.37 -17.13
N LYS A 155 -10.74 -6.01 -16.65
CA LYS A 155 -9.67 -5.37 -15.87
C LYS A 155 -8.46 -5.10 -16.74
N VAL A 156 -7.98 -3.86 -16.72
CA VAL A 156 -6.78 -3.41 -17.44
C VAL A 156 -5.87 -2.62 -16.49
N TYR A 157 -4.61 -2.45 -16.86
CA TYR A 157 -3.71 -1.59 -16.08
C TYR A 157 -2.72 -0.81 -16.94
N ALA A 158 -2.32 0.35 -16.44
CA ALA A 158 -1.18 1.13 -16.89
C ALA A 158 -0.10 1.10 -15.80
N GLN A 159 1.15 0.79 -16.15
CA GLN A 159 2.25 0.76 -15.18
C GLN A 159 3.39 1.67 -15.58
N TYR A 160 3.95 2.43 -14.64
CA TYR A 160 5.07 3.35 -14.85
C TYR A 160 6.25 2.93 -13.98
N SER A 161 7.43 2.86 -14.59
CA SER A 161 8.66 2.36 -13.93
C SER A 161 9.22 3.26 -12.83
N SER A 162 8.78 4.52 -12.79
CA SER A 162 9.02 5.47 -11.71
C SER A 162 7.86 6.44 -11.56
N PHE A 163 7.65 6.94 -10.34
CA PHE A 163 6.66 7.93 -9.99
C PHE A 163 7.20 8.84 -8.89
N SER A 164 7.10 10.15 -9.09
CA SER A 164 7.37 11.14 -8.07
C SER A 164 6.44 12.34 -8.18
N VAL A 165 6.15 12.94 -7.04
CA VAL A 165 5.37 14.17 -6.92
C VAL A 165 6.28 15.24 -6.35
N GLY A 166 6.39 16.38 -7.03
CA GLY A 166 7.20 17.54 -6.59
C GLY A 166 6.63 18.23 -5.36
N PRO A 167 7.34 19.23 -4.80
CA PRO A 167 6.86 19.99 -3.65
C PRO A 167 5.67 20.90 -4.02
N GLU A 168 4.95 21.39 -3.00
CA GLU A 168 3.84 22.34 -3.18
C GLU A 168 4.28 23.62 -3.91
N ALA A 169 5.51 24.09 -3.67
CA ALA A 169 6.06 25.29 -4.32
C ALA A 169 6.14 25.16 -5.85
N GLU A 170 6.18 23.93 -6.37
CA GLU A 170 6.16 23.61 -7.80
C GLU A 170 4.77 23.11 -8.26
N GLY A 171 3.75 23.23 -7.41
CA GLY A 171 2.39 22.78 -7.70
C GLY A 171 2.22 21.26 -7.71
N TYR A 172 3.06 20.52 -6.97
CA TYR A 172 3.05 19.05 -6.94
C TYR A 172 3.27 18.40 -8.32
N LEU A 173 4.28 18.88 -9.05
CA LEU A 173 4.61 18.40 -10.40
C LEU A 173 4.76 16.87 -10.46
N LEU A 174 3.96 16.22 -11.32
CA LEU A 174 4.02 14.79 -11.55
C LEU A 174 5.17 14.45 -12.50
N THR A 175 6.04 13.51 -12.09
CA THR A 175 7.06 12.91 -12.95
C THR A 175 6.85 11.41 -13.05
N LEU A 176 6.81 10.90 -14.28
CA LEU A 176 6.60 9.48 -14.58
C LEU A 176 7.76 8.90 -15.37
N GLY A 177 8.06 7.64 -15.09
CA GLY A 177 9.04 6.85 -15.84
C GLY A 177 8.45 6.25 -17.12
N SER A 178 9.15 5.24 -17.64
CA SER A 178 8.71 4.48 -18.80
C SER A 178 7.36 3.82 -18.55
N PHE A 179 6.47 3.96 -19.53
CA PHE A 179 5.17 3.32 -19.56
C PHE A 179 5.30 1.83 -19.95
N LYS A 180 4.51 0.99 -19.30
CA LYS A 180 4.28 -0.41 -19.64
C LYS A 180 2.79 -0.63 -19.76
N ASP A 181 2.39 -1.05 -20.95
CA ASP A 181 1.01 -1.40 -21.27
C ASP A 181 0.60 -2.71 -20.58
N GLY A 182 -0.57 -2.68 -19.95
CA GLY A 182 -1.25 -3.82 -19.34
C GLY A 182 -2.63 -4.06 -19.93
N GLY A 183 -2.86 -3.61 -21.17
CA GLY A 183 -4.12 -3.72 -21.91
C GLY A 183 -5.04 -2.51 -21.78
N ALA A 184 -4.51 -1.37 -21.34
CA ALA A 184 -5.28 -0.13 -21.09
C ALA A 184 -5.33 0.80 -22.31
#